data_AF-A0A5H2YHL4-F1
#
_entry.id   AF-A0A5H2YHL4-F1
#
_cell.length_a   1.000
_cell.length_b   1.000
_cell.length_c   1.000
_cell.angle_alpha   90.00
_cell.angle_beta   90.00
_cell.angle_gamma   90.00
#
_symmetry.space_group_name_H-M   'P 1'
#
loop_
_entity.id
_entity.type
_entity.pdbx_description
1 polymer ?
#
loop_
_entity_poly.entity_id
_entity_poly.type
_entity_poly.pdbx_seq_one_letter_code
_entity_poly.pdbx_strand_id
1 'polypeptide(L)'
;MTRKSLILRRSFIVAASGVALFLFVLIGQYAGHEAGQADIELLSQVWPYFPHMSSDERAFLAGLSLTCQLHRNADDRESTIACLRRAAADPSAILPKDFDHSEAPGRLERMLVMSPVHP
;
A
#
# COMPACT_ATOMS: atom_id res chain seq x y z
N MET A 1 10.43 52.58 -7.96
CA MET A 1 10.09 51.35 -7.18
C MET A 1 10.89 50.18 -7.74
N THR A 2 11.68 49.55 -6.88
CA THR A 2 12.93 48.84 -7.19
C THR A 2 12.71 47.35 -7.53
N ARG A 3 13.15 46.94 -8.73
CA ARG A 3 13.17 45.57 -9.31
C ARG A 3 13.66 44.45 -8.35
N LYS A 4 14.47 44.80 -7.34
CA LYS A 4 15.01 43.89 -6.32
C LYS A 4 13.95 43.27 -5.40
N SER A 5 12.86 43.98 -5.10
CA SER A 5 11.80 43.49 -4.20
C SER A 5 10.99 42.34 -4.82
N LEU A 6 10.84 42.32 -6.15
CA LEU A 6 10.05 41.33 -6.87
C LEU A 6 10.79 39.98 -7.01
N ILE A 7 12.13 40.01 -7.09
CA ILE A 7 12.98 38.82 -7.19
C ILE A 7 13.08 38.12 -5.82
N LEU A 8 13.20 38.89 -4.74
CA LEU A 8 13.27 38.34 -3.38
C LEU A 8 11.95 37.65 -2.97
N ARG A 9 10.79 38.21 -3.36
CA ARG A 9 9.47 37.58 -3.15
C ARG A 9 9.31 36.28 -3.92
N ARG A 10 9.80 36.20 -5.15
CA ARG A 10 9.73 34.96 -5.97
C ARG A 10 10.60 33.84 -5.39
N SER A 11 11.80 34.15 -4.92
CA SER A 11 12.67 33.15 -4.29
C SER A 11 12.09 32.59 -2.98
N PHE A 12 11.43 33.44 -2.19
CA PHE A 12 10.74 32.99 -0.96
C PHE A 12 9.57 32.04 -1.24
N ILE A 13 8.79 32.29 -2.30
CA ILE A 13 7.66 31.43 -2.66
C ILE A 13 8.15 30.06 -3.13
N VAL A 14 9.19 30.01 -3.98
CA VAL A 14 9.75 28.74 -4.48
C VAL A 14 10.37 27.91 -3.34
N ALA A 15 11.07 28.57 -2.41
CA ALA A 15 11.63 27.91 -1.23
C ALA A 15 10.53 27.39 -0.29
N ALA A 16 9.48 28.17 -0.02
CA ALA A 16 8.36 27.76 0.81
C ALA A 16 7.57 26.58 0.21
N SER A 17 7.38 26.57 -1.12
CA SER A 17 6.74 25.45 -1.81
C SER A 17 7.57 24.17 -1.76
N GLY A 18 8.90 24.27 -1.84
CA GLY A 18 9.79 23.11 -1.72
C GLY A 18 9.74 22.49 -0.33
N VAL A 19 9.72 23.31 0.73
CA VAL A 19 9.62 22.83 2.12
C VAL A 19 8.27 22.17 2.39
N ALA A 20 7.17 22.73 1.88
CA ALA A 20 5.85 22.13 2.04
C ALA A 20 5.77 20.75 1.37
N LEU A 21 6.22 20.62 0.12
CA LEU A 21 6.29 19.33 -0.59
C LEU A 21 7.14 18.30 0.18
N PHE A 22 8.29 18.72 0.72
CA PHE A 22 9.16 17.84 1.48
C PHE A 22 8.51 17.33 2.77
N LEU A 23 7.79 18.19 3.49
CA LEU A 23 7.03 17.80 4.68
C LEU A 23 5.88 16.84 4.35
N PHE A 24 5.16 17.05 3.24
CA PHE A 24 4.11 16.11 2.79
C PHE A 24 4.66 14.71 2.47
N VAL A 25 5.83 14.63 1.82
CA VAL A 25 6.49 13.34 1.53
C VAL A 25 6.89 12.62 2.83
N LEU A 26 7.46 13.33 3.80
CA LEU A 26 7.86 12.74 5.09
C LEU A 26 6.67 12.19 5.88
N ILE A 27 5.57 12.94 5.96
CA ILE A 27 4.35 12.50 6.63
C ILE A 27 3.76 11.26 5.94
N GLY A 28 3.77 11.23 4.60
CA GLY A 28 3.32 10.07 3.83
C GLY A 28 4.14 8.80 4.10
N GLN A 29 5.46 8.92 4.26
CA GLN A 29 6.31 7.76 4.57
C GLN A 29 6.13 7.25 6.01
N TYR A 30 5.95 8.16 6.97
CA TYR A 30 5.72 7.76 8.38
C TYR A 30 4.37 7.08 8.56
N ALA A 31 3.30 7.67 8.02
CA ALA A 31 1.97 7.07 8.04
C ALA A 31 1.92 5.73 7.29
N GLY A 32 2.69 5.62 6.20
CA GLY A 32 2.83 4.36 5.46
C GLY A 32 3.58 3.27 6.21
N HIS A 33 4.53 3.63 7.09
CA HIS A 33 5.30 2.64 7.85
C HIS A 33 4.47 1.97 8.94
N GLU A 34 3.68 2.74 9.70
CA GLU A 34 2.79 2.19 10.73
C GLU A 34 1.65 1.37 10.11
N ALA A 35 0.99 1.91 9.08
CA ALA A 35 -0.06 1.17 8.35
C ALA A 35 0.50 -0.11 7.71
N GLY A 36 1.72 -0.04 7.16
CA GLY A 36 2.39 -1.20 6.58
C GLY A 36 2.72 -2.29 7.59
N GLN A 37 3.13 -1.94 8.82
CA GLN A 37 3.41 -2.93 9.86
C GLN A 37 2.15 -3.69 10.29
N ALA A 38 1.04 -2.98 10.47
CA ALA A 38 -0.21 -3.63 10.85
C ALA A 38 -0.78 -4.51 9.72
N ASP A 39 -0.66 -4.07 8.46
CA ASP A 39 -0.98 -4.92 7.31
C ASP A 39 -0.11 -6.18 7.29
N ILE A 40 1.19 -6.08 7.57
CA ILE A 40 2.10 -7.24 7.63
C ILE A 40 1.67 -8.22 8.72
N GLU A 41 1.25 -7.74 9.89
CA GLU A 41 0.79 -8.60 10.98
C GLU A 41 -0.46 -9.40 10.57
N LEU A 42 -1.46 -8.74 9.99
CA LEU A 42 -2.68 -9.37 9.47
C LEU A 42 -2.37 -10.36 8.33
N LEU A 43 -1.51 -9.97 7.38
CA LEU A 43 -1.08 -10.85 6.30
C LEU A 43 -0.31 -12.07 6.82
N SER A 44 0.46 -11.92 7.90
CA SER A 44 1.19 -13.02 8.53
C SER A 44 0.28 -14.03 9.22
N GLN A 45 -0.94 -13.64 9.64
CA GLN A 45 -1.95 -14.57 10.13
C GLN A 45 -2.47 -15.50 9.03
N VAL A 46 -2.56 -15.00 7.80
CA VAL A 46 -2.97 -15.81 6.64
C VAL A 46 -1.77 -16.57 6.05
N TRP A 47 -0.60 -15.95 5.97
CA TRP A 47 0.62 -16.53 5.44
C TRP A 47 1.80 -16.33 6.41
N PRO A 48 2.08 -17.30 7.30
CA PRO A 48 3.17 -17.19 8.28
C PRO A 48 4.56 -16.94 7.67
N TYR A 49 4.75 -17.35 6.41
CA TYR A 49 6.00 -17.16 5.66
C TYR A 49 6.00 -15.90 4.78
N PHE A 50 5.04 -14.98 4.98
CA PHE A 50 4.93 -13.73 4.21
C PHE A 50 6.26 -12.97 4.05
N PRO A 51 7.11 -12.80 5.09
CA PRO A 51 8.40 -12.10 4.95
C PRO A 51 9.37 -12.78 3.97
N HIS A 52 9.20 -14.08 3.73
CA HIS A 52 10.05 -14.91 2.87
C HIS A 52 9.46 -15.13 1.47
N MET A 53 8.26 -14.60 1.19
CA MET A 53 7.67 -14.65 -0.15
C MET A 53 8.51 -13.88 -1.17
N SER A 54 8.33 -14.22 -2.44
CA SER A 54 8.95 -13.49 -3.55
C SER A 54 8.55 -12.01 -3.54
N SER A 55 9.36 -11.17 -4.18
CA SER A 55 9.04 -9.73 -4.27
C SER A 55 7.70 -9.50 -4.97
N ASP A 56 7.38 -10.31 -5.99
CA ASP A 56 6.15 -10.18 -6.78
C ASP A 56 4.92 -10.56 -5.96
N GLU A 57 4.98 -11.64 -5.17
CA GLU A 57 3.89 -12.03 -4.27
C GLU A 57 3.64 -10.98 -3.18
N ARG A 58 4.72 -10.43 -2.60
CA ARG A 58 4.60 -9.37 -1.60
C ARG A 58 4.03 -8.09 -2.19
N ALA A 59 4.48 -7.70 -3.38
CA ALA A 59 3.97 -6.53 -4.09
C ALA A 59 2.48 -6.69 -4.45
N PHE A 60 2.09 -7.89 -4.90
CA PHE A 60 0.69 -8.22 -5.17
C PHE A 60 -0.17 -8.09 -3.91
N LEU A 61 0.24 -8.72 -2.80
CA LEU A 61 -0.51 -8.65 -1.54
C LEU A 61 -0.55 -7.24 -0.94
N ALA A 62 0.55 -6.47 -1.03
CA ALA A 62 0.59 -5.08 -0.58
C ALA A 62 -0.33 -4.17 -1.42
N GLY A 63 -0.40 -4.39 -2.73
CA GLY A 63 -1.33 -3.67 -3.60
C GLY A 63 -2.78 -3.93 -3.21
N LEU A 64 -3.13 -5.19 -2.96
CA LEU A 64 -4.47 -5.57 -2.50
C LEU A 64 -4.77 -5.00 -1.10
N SER A 65 -3.81 -5.04 -0.17
CA SER A 65 -3.99 -4.52 1.19
C SER A 65 -4.24 -3.01 1.18
N LEU A 66 -3.52 -2.27 0.34
CA LEU A 66 -3.74 -0.84 0.12
C LEU A 66 -5.12 -0.57 -0.49
N THR A 67 -5.53 -1.37 -1.48
CA THR A 67 -6.82 -1.24 -2.17
C THR A 67 -7.98 -1.38 -1.18
N CYS A 68 -7.96 -2.39 -0.32
CA CYS A 68 -9.04 -2.61 0.65
C CYS A 68 -8.79 -1.91 2.01
N GLN A 69 -7.70 -1.14 2.16
CA GLN A 69 -7.27 -0.55 3.44
C GLN A 69 -7.27 -1.59 4.56
N LEU A 70 -6.47 -2.64 4.41
CA LEU A 70 -6.51 -3.85 5.22
C LEU A 70 -6.50 -3.56 6.73
N HIS A 71 -5.54 -2.80 7.23
CA HIS A 71 -5.44 -2.42 8.64
C HIS A 71 -6.72 -1.77 9.22
N ARG A 72 -7.56 -1.15 8.39
CA ARG A 72 -8.80 -0.49 8.84
C ARG A 72 -10.04 -1.37 8.74
N ASN A 73 -10.00 -2.42 7.94
CA ASN A 73 -11.17 -3.20 7.54
C ASN A 73 -11.07 -4.69 7.91
N ALA A 74 -9.98 -5.11 8.54
CA ALA A 74 -9.76 -6.48 8.98
C ALA A 74 -9.06 -6.53 10.34
N ASP A 75 -9.48 -7.48 11.17
CA ASP A 75 -8.94 -7.70 12.52
C ASP A 75 -8.45 -9.15 12.70
N ASP A 76 -8.86 -10.05 11.81
CA ASP A 76 -8.63 -11.49 11.91
C ASP A 76 -8.36 -12.10 10.54
N ARG A 77 -8.05 -13.40 10.51
CA ARG A 77 -7.72 -14.15 9.29
C ARG A 77 -8.86 -14.15 8.27
N GLU A 78 -10.11 -14.36 8.69
CA GLU A 78 -11.26 -14.44 7.77
C GLU A 78 -11.59 -13.07 7.19
N SER A 79 -11.61 -12.03 8.04
CA SER A 79 -11.81 -10.64 7.58
C SER A 79 -10.67 -10.16 6.68
N THR A 80 -9.42 -10.58 6.93
CA THR A 80 -8.27 -10.34 6.04
C THR A 80 -8.51 -10.95 4.66
N ILE A 81 -8.88 -12.23 4.60
CA ILE A 81 -9.16 -12.92 3.34
C ILE A 81 -10.32 -12.25 2.59
N ALA A 82 -11.39 -11.88 3.29
CA ALA A 82 -12.54 -11.19 2.70
C ALA A 82 -12.16 -9.82 2.13
N CYS A 83 -11.32 -9.05 2.83
CA CYS A 83 -10.79 -7.77 2.38
C CYS A 83 -10.00 -7.94 1.08
N LEU A 84 -9.05 -8.88 1.05
CA LEU A 84 -8.20 -9.15 -0.11
C LEU A 84 -9.02 -9.65 -1.30
N ARG A 85 -10.03 -10.50 -1.09
CA ARG A 85 -10.95 -10.96 -2.16
C ARG A 85 -11.71 -9.81 -2.78
N ARG A 86 -12.21 -8.87 -1.95
CA ARG A 86 -12.88 -7.66 -2.43
C ARG A 86 -11.94 -6.80 -3.27
N ALA A 87 -10.71 -6.59 -2.79
CA ALA A 87 -9.70 -5.86 -3.56
C ALA A 87 -9.34 -6.57 -4.87
N ALA A 88 -9.19 -7.89 -4.86
CA ALA A 88 -8.84 -8.64 -6.07
C ALA A 88 -9.95 -8.61 -7.14
N ALA A 89 -11.21 -8.48 -6.72
CA ALA A 89 -12.35 -8.29 -7.63
C ALA A 89 -12.54 -6.83 -8.08
N ASP A 90 -11.77 -5.88 -7.53
CA ASP A 90 -11.89 -4.46 -7.85
C ASP A 90 -11.15 -4.14 -9.17
N PRO A 91 -11.83 -3.59 -10.19
CA PRO A 91 -11.18 -3.21 -11.44
C PRO A 91 -10.18 -2.05 -11.29
N SER A 92 -10.21 -1.34 -10.16
CA SER A 92 -9.30 -0.25 -9.81
C SER A 92 -8.24 -0.65 -8.76
N ALA A 93 -8.10 -1.95 -8.50
CA ALA A 93 -7.11 -2.46 -7.55
C ALA A 93 -5.69 -1.97 -7.87
N ILE A 94 -4.95 -1.61 -6.84
CA ILE A 94 -3.52 -1.32 -6.95
C ILE A 94 -2.83 -2.67 -7.15
N LEU A 95 -2.27 -2.90 -8.33
CA LEU A 95 -1.57 -4.14 -8.68
C LEU A 95 -0.16 -3.82 -9.19
N PRO A 96 0.76 -4.81 -9.17
CA PRO A 96 2.06 -4.66 -9.80
C PRO A 96 1.93 -4.23 -11.26
N LYS A 97 2.93 -3.50 -11.73
CA LYS A 97 2.95 -3.04 -13.12
C LYS A 97 2.87 -4.23 -14.07
N ASP A 98 2.04 -4.10 -15.11
CA ASP A 98 1.80 -5.11 -16.15
C ASP A 98 1.02 -6.36 -15.66
N PHE A 99 0.47 -6.35 -14.44
CA PHE A 99 -0.41 -7.40 -13.94
C PHE A 99 -1.85 -7.22 -14.47
N ASP A 100 -2.47 -8.28 -14.98
CA ASP A 100 -3.85 -8.25 -15.46
C ASP A 100 -4.84 -8.31 -14.29
N HIS A 101 -5.69 -7.30 -14.16
CA HIS A 101 -6.74 -7.23 -13.14
C HIS A 101 -7.68 -8.43 -13.18
N SER A 102 -7.98 -8.96 -14.36
CA SER A 102 -8.86 -10.11 -14.51
C SER A 102 -8.28 -11.39 -13.92
N GLU A 103 -6.95 -11.46 -13.79
CA GLU A 103 -6.26 -12.60 -13.19
C GLU A 103 -6.11 -12.48 -11.67
N ALA A 104 -6.32 -11.29 -11.09
CA ALA A 104 -6.08 -11.04 -9.67
C ALA A 104 -6.91 -11.94 -8.74
N PRO A 105 -8.23 -12.18 -8.97
CA PRO A 105 -9.01 -13.10 -8.14
C PRO A 105 -8.43 -14.53 -8.18
N GLY A 106 -8.13 -15.04 -9.37
CA GLY A 106 -7.59 -16.38 -9.55
C GLY A 106 -6.18 -16.54 -8.97
N ARG A 107 -5.35 -15.49 -9.05
CA ARG A 107 -4.03 -15.46 -8.40
C ARG A 107 -4.16 -15.52 -6.88
N LEU A 108 -5.04 -14.72 -6.28
CA LEU A 108 -5.24 -14.71 -4.84
C LEU A 108 -5.73 -16.08 -4.33
N GLU A 109 -6.74 -16.67 -4.97
CA GLU A 109 -7.25 -17.99 -4.54
C GLU A 109 -6.18 -19.08 -4.58
N ARG A 110 -5.29 -19.07 -5.58
CA ARG A 110 -4.15 -20.01 -5.62
C ARG A 110 -3.21 -19.82 -4.43
N MET A 111 -2.91 -18.58 -4.06
CA MET A 111 -2.08 -18.28 -2.89
C MET A 111 -2.76 -18.69 -1.58
N LEU A 112 -4.08 -18.55 -1.49
CA LEU A 112 -4.87 -18.97 -0.32
C LEU A 112 -4.91 -20.49 -0.17
N VAL A 113 -5.02 -21.24 -1.27
CA VAL A 113 -4.97 -22.72 -1.24
C VAL A 113 -3.59 -23.23 -0.82
N MET A 114 -2.52 -22.51 -1.18
CA MET A 114 -1.15 -22.83 -0.79
C MET A 114 -0.77 -22.31 0.60
N SER A 115 -1.66 -21.55 1.27
CA SER A 115 -1.44 -21.11 2.65
C SER A 115 -1.47 -22.31 3.60
N PRO A 116 -0.46 -22.48 4.47
CA PRO A 116 -0.50 -23.48 5.52
C PRO A 116 -1.62 -23.14 6.49
N VAL A 117 -2.61 -24.02 6.59
CA VAL A 117 -3.62 -23.95 7.63
C VAL A 117 -2.91 -24.23 8.95
N HIS A 118 -2.77 -23.21 9.81
CA HIS A 118 -2.46 -23.47 11.21
C HIS A 118 -3.62 -24.30 11.81
N PRO A 119 -3.34 -25.48 12.39
CA PRO A 119 -4.34 -26.28 13.10
C PRO A 119 -4.84 -25.58 14.36
#